data_AF-A0A2R6M7A9-F1
#
_entry.id   AF-A0A2R6M7A9-F1
#
_cell.length_a   1.000
_cell.length_b   1.000
_cell.length_c   1.000
_cell.angle_alpha   90.00
_cell.angle_beta   90.00
_cell.angle_gamma   90.00
#
_symmetry.space_group_name_H-M   'P 1'
#
loop_
_entity.id
_entity.type
_entity.pdbx_description
1 polymer ?
#
loop_
_entity_poly.entity_id
_entity_poly.type
_entity_poly.pdbx_seq_one_letter_code
_entity_poly.pdbx_strand_id
1 'polypeptide(L)' 'QAVTEGAETVAEITDVAYEKDVSGVRGLAEATVEAHLEKLAVEGRVAWDGARASARDVLRRGGEPDL' A
#
# COMPACT_ATOMS: atom_id res chain seq x y z
N GLN A 1 5.62 3.05 -0.64
CA GLN A 1 5.52 4.47 -0.26
C GLN A 1 4.07 4.87 -0.09
N ALA A 2 3.22 4.67 -1.12
CA ALA A 2 1.76 4.91 -1.05
C ALA A 2 1.05 4.47 0.25
N VAL A 3 1.21 3.21 0.68
CA VAL A 3 0.57 2.71 1.93
C VAL A 3 1.10 3.41 3.19
N THR A 4 2.37 3.81 3.20
CA THR A 4 2.99 4.57 4.30
C THR A 4 2.51 6.03 4.31
N GLU A 5 2.08 6.54 3.17
CA GLU A 5 1.55 7.90 2.99
C GLU A 5 0.03 7.97 3.24
N GLY A 6 -0.62 6.84 3.54
CA GLY A 6 -2.02 6.76 3.92
C GLY A 6 -2.96 6.21 2.85
N ALA A 7 -2.45 5.74 1.71
CA ALA A 7 -3.29 5.07 0.71
C ALA A 7 -3.67 3.66 1.18
N GLU A 8 -4.98 3.39 1.30
CA GLU A 8 -5.48 2.14 1.87
C GLU A 8 -6.07 1.21 0.82
N THR A 9 -6.57 1.75 -0.29
CA THR A 9 -7.22 0.96 -1.35
C THR A 9 -6.30 0.75 -2.55
N VAL A 10 -6.51 -0.34 -3.30
CA VAL A 10 -5.78 -0.62 -4.54
C VAL A 10 -5.87 0.56 -5.50
N ALA A 11 -7.05 1.17 -5.66
CA ALA A 11 -7.24 2.32 -6.51
C ALA A 11 -6.37 3.52 -6.09
N GLU A 12 -6.35 3.88 -4.81
CA GLU A 12 -5.51 4.97 -4.30
C GLU A 12 -4.02 4.66 -4.42
N ILE A 13 -3.64 3.41 -4.12
CA ILE A 13 -2.25 2.95 -4.24
C ILE A 13 -1.79 2.98 -5.69
N THR A 14 -2.66 2.58 -6.63
CA THR A 14 -2.40 2.66 -8.07
C THR A 14 -2.28 4.10 -8.54
N ASP A 15 -3.13 5.01 -8.06
CA ASP A 15 -3.11 6.43 -8.42
C ASP A 15 -1.78 7.09 -7.97
N VAL A 16 -1.34 6.81 -6.73
CA VAL A 16 -0.07 7.31 -6.20
C VAL A 16 1.14 6.65 -6.87
N ALA A 17 1.08 5.36 -7.20
CA ALA A 17 2.19 4.63 -7.82
C ALA A 17 2.39 5.01 -9.30
N TYR A 18 1.31 5.38 -10.00
CA TYR A 18 1.33 5.75 -11.40
C TYR A 18 0.95 7.23 -11.57
N GLU A 19 1.92 8.11 -11.30
CA GLU A 19 1.84 9.57 -11.54
C GLU A 19 1.58 9.95 -13.01
N LYS A 20 1.58 8.98 -13.94
CA LYS A 20 1.19 9.15 -15.36
C LYS A 20 -0.05 8.33 -15.69
N ASP A 21 -0.93 8.94 -16.49
CA ASP A 21 -2.20 8.42 -17.02
C ASP A 21 -2.13 6.92 -17.42
N VAL A 22 -2.54 6.05 -16.50
CA VAL A 22 -2.73 4.61 -16.73
C VAL A 22 -4.17 4.26 -17.09
N SER A 23 -4.98 5.26 -17.46
CA SER A 23 -6.42 5.13 -17.75
C SER A 23 -6.74 4.01 -18.75
N GLY A 24 -5.86 3.76 -19.73
CA GLY A 24 -6.02 2.69 -20.71
C GLY A 24 -5.67 1.26 -20.22
N VAL A 25 -4.99 1.14 -19.07
CA VAL A 25 -4.52 -0.13 -18.51
C VAL A 25 -4.81 -0.24 -17.01
N ARG A 26 -5.76 0.55 -16.50
CA ARG A 26 -6.04 0.67 -15.07
C ARG A 26 -6.36 -0.67 -14.41
N GLY A 27 -7.16 -1.52 -15.06
CA GLY A 27 -7.43 -2.87 -14.55
C GLY A 27 -6.19 -3.76 -14.45
N LEU A 28 -5.23 -3.64 -15.37
CA LEU A 28 -3.95 -4.38 -15.30
C LEU A 28 -3.04 -3.83 -14.20
N ALA A 29 -3.03 -2.50 -14.04
CA ALA A 29 -2.27 -1.83 -12.99
C ALA A 29 -2.82 -2.21 -11.60
N GLU A 30 -4.15 -2.21 -11.42
CA GLU A 30 -4.82 -2.62 -10.19
C GLU A 30 -4.53 -4.11 -9.86
N ALA A 31 -4.62 -5.01 -10.84
CA ALA A 31 -4.28 -6.42 -10.64
C ALA A 31 -2.79 -6.63 -10.26
N THR A 32 -1.89 -5.83 -10.83
CA THR A 32 -0.47 -5.88 -10.49
C THR A 32 -0.20 -5.36 -9.07
N VAL A 33 -0.91 -4.30 -8.66
CA VAL A 33 -0.83 -3.73 -7.31
C VAL A 33 -1.39 -4.71 -6.28
N GLU A 34 -2.53 -5.36 -6.55
CA GLU A 34 -3.09 -6.40 -5.70
C GLU A 34 -2.09 -7.53 -5.45
N ALA A 35 -1.50 -8.09 -6.53
CA ALA A 35 -0.49 -9.14 -6.41
C ALA A 35 0.75 -8.68 -5.61
N HIS A 36 1.14 -7.40 -5.72
CA HIS A 36 2.23 -6.84 -4.92
C HIS A 36 1.86 -6.71 -3.44
N LEU A 37 0.63 -6.30 -3.12
CA LEU A 37 0.15 -6.17 -1.74
C LEU A 37 0.06 -7.53 -1.06
N GLU A 38 -0.43 -8.55 -1.75
CA GLU A 38 -0.41 -9.94 -1.27
C GLU A 38 1.00 -10.40 -0.95
N LYS A 39 1.95 -10.17 -1.86
CA LYS A 39 3.36 -10.52 -1.64
C LYS A 39 3.92 -9.81 -0.41
N LEU A 40 3.71 -8.50 -0.29
CA LEU A 40 4.20 -7.71 0.84
C LEU A 40 3.55 -8.14 2.16
N ALA A 41 2.32 -8.62 2.13
CA ALA A 41 1.63 -9.16 3.31
C ALA A 41 2.20 -10.52 3.74
N VAL A 42 2.48 -11.40 2.78
CA VAL A 42 3.21 -12.67 3.04
C VAL A 42 4.60 -12.40 3.59
N GLU A 43 5.29 -11.37 3.11
CA GLU A 43 6.59 -10.92 3.63
C GLU A 43 6.48 -10.18 4.98
N GLY A 44 5.26 -9.94 5.50
CA GLY A 44 5.03 -9.29 6.78
C GLY A 44 5.27 -7.77 6.80
N ARG A 45 5.39 -7.14 5.63
CA ARG A 45 5.71 -5.70 5.49
C ARG A 45 4.47 -4.81 5.54
N VAL A 46 3.32 -5.34 5.15
CA VAL A 46 2.00 -4.69 5.22
C VAL A 46 0.96 -5.66 5.78
N ALA A 47 -0.17 -5.15 6.23
CA ALA A 47 -1.37 -5.95 6.46
C ALA A 47 -2.27 -5.76 5.24
N TRP A 48 -2.75 -6.87 4.68
CA TRP A 48 -3.61 -6.88 3.51
C TRP A 48 -4.76 -7.86 3.77
N ASP A 49 -5.99 -7.40 3.53
CA ASP A 49 -7.23 -8.16 3.74
C ASP A 49 -7.91 -8.57 2.41
N GLY A 50 -7.31 -8.27 1.26
CA GLY A 50 -7.94 -8.46 -0.06
C GLY A 50 -8.76 -7.25 -0.53
N ALA A 51 -8.99 -6.28 0.35
CA ALA A 51 -9.64 -5.01 0.00
C ALA A 51 -8.86 -3.77 0.45
N ARG A 52 -8.16 -3.86 1.60
CA ARG A 52 -7.42 -2.73 2.19
C ARG A 52 -6.04 -3.12 2.66
N ALA A 53 -5.10 -2.20 2.45
CA ALA A 53 -3.72 -2.30 2.87
C ALA A 53 -3.45 -1.33 4.03
N SER A 54 -2.69 -1.77 5.02
CA SER A 54 -2.14 -0.87 6.04
C SER A 54 -0.66 -1.19 6.30
N ALA A 55 0.12 -0.15 6.60
CA ALA A 55 1.53 -0.35 6.92
C ALA A 55 1.63 -1.04 8.28
N ARG A 56 2.32 -2.19 8.35
CA ARG A 56 2.58 -2.88 9.63
C ARG A 56 3.66 -2.20 10.48
N ASP A 57 4.27 -1.14 9.98
CA ASP A 57 5.36 -0.42 10.66
C ASP A 57 5.08 1.08 10.73
N VAL A 58 4.07 1.46 11.53
CA VAL A 58 3.97 2.83 12.10
C VAL A 58 3.72 2.79 13.62
N LEU A 59 3.23 1.69 14.18
CA LEU A 59 3.09 1.52 15.64
C LEU A 59 4.36 1.03 16.37
N ARG A 60 5.53 1.03 15.71
CA ARG A 60 6.84 0.82 16.38
C ARG A 60 7.71 2.07 16.49
N ARG A 61 7.28 3.21 15.91
CA ARG A 61 7.85 4.54 16.19
C ARG A 61 6.85 5.40 16.96
N GLY A 62 6.43 4.88 18.11
CA GLY A 62 5.71 5.62 19.15
C GLY A 62 6.34 5.45 20.53
N GLY A 63 7.59 4.96 20.60
CA GLY A 63 8.35 4.92 21.84
C GLY A 63 8.99 6.29 22.09
N GLU A 64 8.22 7.17 22.72
CA GLU A 64 8.62 8.24 23.67
C GLU A 64 9.80 9.17 23.29
N PRO A 65 9.59 10.49 23.18
CA PRO A 65 10.62 11.43 23.59
C PRO A 65 10.62 11.51 25.12
N ASP A 66 11.52 10.76 25.79
CA ASP A 66 11.83 10.98 27.20
C ASP A 66 13.19 11.71 27.33
N LEU A 67 13.05 12.99 27.73
CA LEU A 67 14.01 13.98 28.23
C LEU A 67 14.93 14.72 27.24
#